data_AF-A0A8S3J6A0-F1
#
_entry.id   AF-A0A8S3J6A0-F1
#
_cell.length_a   1.000
_cell.length_b   1.000
_cell.length_c   1.000
_cell.angle_alpha   90.00
_cell.angle_beta   90.00
_cell.angle_gamma   90.00
#
_symmetry.space_group_name_H-M   'P 1'
#
loop_
_entity.id
_entity.type
_entity.pdbx_description
1 polymer ?
#
loop_
_entity_poly.entity_id
_entity_poly.type
_entity_poly.pdbx_seq_one_letter_code
_entity_poly.pdbx_strand_id
1 'polypeptide(L)'
;MMAFFDLAFKHSAQLNIDNVVVCMPHRGRNNLLVCLLNYPAATMFRKIKGKREFPNDVKSTGDVLSHLYTTTDLIYDGKNVHVSLIPNPSHLEANNPVAVGKTRACQLSLKDGHYANAENASRHGDKALCIQVHGDASFAGQV
;
A
#
# COMPACT_ATOMS: atom_id res chain seq x y z
N MET A 1 4.78 -7.80 13.09
CA MET A 1 4.27 -6.98 11.97
C MET A 1 5.33 -6.74 10.89
N MET A 2 6.55 -6.25 11.19
CA MET A 2 7.56 -6.00 10.14
C MET A 2 7.97 -7.25 9.35
N ALA A 3 8.29 -8.35 10.04
CA ALA A 3 8.60 -9.63 9.39
C ALA A 3 7.45 -10.16 8.52
N PHE A 4 6.19 -9.90 8.90
CA PHE A 4 5.04 -10.26 8.06
C PHE A 4 5.08 -9.51 6.73
N PHE A 5 5.29 -8.19 6.74
CA PHE A 5 5.35 -7.40 5.50
C PHE A 5 6.54 -7.78 4.63
N ASP A 6 7.72 -7.94 5.23
CA ASP A 6 8.93 -8.35 4.52
C ASP A 6 8.72 -9.69 3.80
N LEU A 7 8.21 -10.70 4.52
CA LEU A 7 7.89 -12.01 3.92
C LEU A 7 6.76 -11.95 2.89
N ALA A 8 5.72 -11.14 3.14
CA ALA A 8 4.62 -10.97 2.20
C ALA A 8 5.10 -10.36 0.87
N PHE A 9 5.91 -9.29 0.93
CA PHE A 9 6.46 -8.67 -0.28
C PHE A 9 7.44 -9.60 -1.00
N LYS A 10 8.30 -10.30 -0.25
CA LYS A 10 9.20 -11.30 -0.81
C LYS A 10 8.44 -12.42 -1.54
N HIS A 11 7.42 -12.99 -0.91
CA HIS A 11 6.61 -14.04 -1.54
C HIS A 11 5.84 -13.52 -2.75
N SER A 12 5.28 -12.30 -2.69
CA SER A 12 4.65 -11.66 -3.84
C SER A 12 5.61 -11.56 -5.03
N ALA A 13 6.83 -11.06 -4.81
CA ALA A 13 7.86 -11.02 -5.85
C ALA A 13 8.20 -12.42 -6.38
N GLN A 14 8.37 -13.42 -5.51
CA GLN A 14 8.69 -14.80 -5.90
C GLN A 14 7.60 -15.44 -6.75
N LEU A 15 6.33 -15.17 -6.44
CA LEU A 15 5.15 -15.62 -7.17
C LEU A 15 4.83 -14.78 -8.41
N ASN A 16 5.64 -13.77 -8.72
CA ASN A 16 5.44 -12.83 -9.83
C ASN A 16 4.13 -12.03 -9.73
N ILE A 17 3.71 -11.69 -8.51
CA ILE A 17 2.66 -10.70 -8.29
C ILE A 17 3.27 -9.32 -8.59
N ASP A 18 2.76 -8.66 -9.62
CA ASP A 18 3.24 -7.35 -10.06
C ASP A 18 2.91 -6.26 -9.04
N ASN A 19 1.68 -6.27 -8.48
CA ASN A 19 1.16 -5.17 -7.68
C ASN A 19 0.61 -5.61 -6.32
N VAL A 20 1.09 -4.98 -5.25
CA VAL A 20 0.57 -5.14 -3.89
C VAL A 20 0.03 -3.80 -3.41
N VAL A 21 -1.29 -3.72 -3.25
CA VAL A 21 -1.95 -2.56 -2.66
C VAL A 21 -2.13 -2.80 -1.17
N VAL A 22 -1.69 -1.86 -0.34
CA VAL A 22 -1.77 -1.95 1.12
C VAL A 22 -2.67 -0.83 1.63
N CYS A 23 -3.63 -1.18 2.49
CA CYS A 23 -4.26 -0.22 3.39
C CYS A 23 -3.94 -0.55 4.85
N MET A 24 -3.73 0.51 5.65
CA MET A 24 -3.29 0.36 7.03
C MET A 24 -3.67 1.57 7.89
N PRO A 25 -4.12 1.38 9.15
CA PRO A 25 -4.37 2.46 10.09
C PRO A 25 -3.04 3.02 10.65
N HIS A 26 -3.10 3.78 11.74
CA HIS A 26 -1.93 4.45 12.31
C HIS A 26 -0.89 3.53 12.97
N ARG A 27 -1.27 2.32 13.43
CA ARG A 27 -0.44 1.46 14.30
C ARG A 27 0.73 0.84 13.55
N GLY A 28 1.94 1.37 13.72
CA GLY A 28 3.16 0.84 13.07
C GLY A 28 3.35 1.28 11.62
N ARG A 29 2.50 2.18 11.10
CA ARG A 29 2.55 2.67 9.71
C ARG A 29 3.87 3.36 9.38
N ASN A 30 4.36 4.20 10.28
CA ASN A 30 5.62 4.92 10.07
C ASN A 30 6.83 3.98 10.03
N ASN A 31 6.80 2.89 10.80
CA ASN A 31 7.82 1.85 10.75
C ASN A 31 7.81 1.16 9.39
N LEU A 32 6.63 0.77 8.89
CA LEU A 32 6.51 0.17 7.55
C LEU A 32 7.04 1.10 6.46
N LEU A 33 6.62 2.37 6.48
CA LEU A 33 7.04 3.40 5.53
C LEU A 33 8.56 3.53 5.44
N VAL A 34 9.23 3.74 6.58
CA VAL A 34 10.66 4.05 6.61
C VAL A 34 11.52 2.79 6.46
N CYS A 35 11.11 1.66 7.05
CA CYS A 35 11.96 0.47 7.10
C CYS A 35 11.84 -0.40 5.84
N LEU A 36 10.69 -0.44 5.17
CA LEU A 36 10.48 -1.35 4.03
C LEU A 36 10.01 -0.64 2.75
N LEU A 37 9.33 0.51 2.84
CA LEU A 37 8.73 1.15 1.66
C LEU A 37 9.52 2.36 1.14
N ASN A 38 10.82 2.42 1.43
CA ASN A 38 11.74 3.47 0.96
C ASN A 38 11.26 4.91 1.22
N TYR A 39 10.41 5.13 2.23
CA TYR A 39 9.92 6.47 2.50
C TYR A 39 11.03 7.32 3.12
N PRO A 40 11.35 8.50 2.56
CA PRO A 40 12.45 9.31 3.07
C PRO A 40 12.21 9.76 4.51
N ALA A 41 13.03 9.30 5.45
CA ALA A 41 12.93 9.68 6.86
C ALA A 41 13.00 11.20 7.06
N ALA A 42 13.77 11.91 6.23
CA ALA A 42 13.84 13.37 6.23
C ALA A 42 12.46 14.03 5.97
N THR A 43 11.66 13.48 5.04
CA THR A 43 10.30 13.95 4.77
C THR A 43 9.39 13.69 5.96
N MET A 44 9.53 12.54 6.61
CA MET A 44 8.79 12.24 7.85
C MET A 44 9.13 13.23 8.98
N PHE A 45 10.42 13.52 9.20
CA PHE A 45 10.86 14.49 10.20
C PHE A 45 10.41 15.93 9.88
N ARG A 46 10.34 16.31 8.61
CA ARG A 46 9.72 17.57 8.20
C ARG A 46 8.27 17.64 8.67
N LYS A 47 7.51 16.56 8.48
CA LYS A 47 6.11 16.50 8.92
C LYS A 47 5.97 16.56 10.44
N ILE A 48 6.85 15.89 11.18
CA ILE A 48 6.92 15.97 12.65
C ILE A 48 7.15 17.42 13.11
N LYS A 49 7.96 18.20 12.37
CA LYS A 49 8.21 19.63 12.64
C LYS A 49 7.09 20.56 12.16
N GLY A 50 5.94 20.04 11.74
CA GLY A 50 4.82 20.83 11.20
C GLY A 50 5.08 21.42 9.81
N LYS A 51 6.12 20.99 9.11
CA LYS A 51 6.42 21.43 7.74
C LYS A 51 5.66 20.60 6.71
N ARG A 52 5.46 21.17 5.52
CA ARG A 52 4.83 20.50 4.38
C ARG A 52 5.66 19.30 3.90
N GLU A 53 4.95 18.22 3.60
CA GLU A 53 5.40 16.97 2.99
C GLU A 53 5.57 17.09 1.47
N PHE A 54 4.95 18.10 0.86
CA PHE A 54 5.04 18.38 -0.58
C PHE A 54 6.02 19.53 -0.88
N PRO A 55 6.53 19.62 -2.12
CA PRO A 55 7.20 20.82 -2.63
C PRO A 55 6.36 22.10 -2.46
N ASN A 56 7.02 23.26 -2.37
CA ASN A 56 6.35 24.52 -2.03
C ASN A 56 5.35 25.00 -3.10
N ASP A 57 5.60 24.64 -4.35
CA ASP A 57 4.78 24.93 -5.53
C ASP A 57 3.53 24.06 -5.63
N VAL A 58 3.46 22.95 -4.87
CA VAL A 58 2.27 22.09 -4.82
C VAL A 58 1.18 22.73 -3.97
N LYS A 59 0.04 23.01 -4.59
CA LYS A 59 -1.18 23.48 -3.92
C LYS A 59 -1.89 22.30 -3.23
N SER A 60 -1.42 21.95 -2.04
CA SER A 60 -2.03 20.94 -1.18
C SER A 60 -2.21 21.44 0.25
N THR A 61 -3.31 21.07 0.90
CA THR A 61 -3.55 21.31 2.33
C THR A 61 -2.71 20.39 3.21
N GLY A 62 -2.19 19.29 2.66
CA GLY A 62 -1.50 18.24 3.40
C GLY A 62 -2.45 17.41 4.27
N ASP A 63 -1.87 16.50 5.04
CA ASP A 63 -2.60 15.67 6.01
C ASP A 63 -1.80 15.47 7.31
N VAL A 64 -2.14 14.55 8.21
CA VAL A 64 -1.33 14.25 9.40
C VAL A 64 -0.27 13.17 9.16
N LEU A 65 0.70 13.06 10.07
CA LEU A 65 1.80 12.09 10.01
C LEU A 65 1.32 10.65 9.76
N SER A 66 0.23 10.25 10.41
CA SER A 66 -0.33 8.89 10.30
C SER A 66 -1.04 8.59 8.97
N HIS A 67 -1.16 9.57 8.07
CA HIS A 67 -1.81 9.40 6.77
C HIS A 67 -0.80 9.45 5.61
N LEU A 68 0.50 9.64 5.90
CA LEU A 68 1.55 9.59 4.89
C LEU A 68 1.50 8.28 4.11
N TYR A 69 1.71 8.35 2.82
CA TYR A 69 1.56 7.23 1.90
C TYR A 69 2.77 7.17 0.97
N THR A 70 2.94 6.04 0.29
CA THR A 70 4.03 5.88 -0.67
C THR A 70 3.70 4.83 -1.70
N THR A 71 4.40 4.92 -2.82
CA THR A 71 4.39 3.92 -3.87
C THR A 71 5.82 3.70 -4.29
N THR A 72 6.30 2.46 -4.20
CA THR A 72 7.69 2.10 -4.48
C THR A 72 7.76 0.72 -5.09
N ASP A 73 8.77 0.52 -5.92
CA ASP A 73 9.20 -0.80 -6.36
C ASP A 73 10.16 -1.39 -5.33
N LEU A 74 10.02 -2.67 -5.02
CA LEU A 74 10.90 -3.42 -4.13
C LEU A 74 11.48 -4.61 -4.88
N ILE A 75 12.78 -4.85 -4.73
CA ILE A 75 13.48 -5.95 -5.41
C ILE A 75 13.84 -7.02 -4.38
N TYR A 76 13.33 -8.24 -4.60
CA TYR A 76 13.67 -9.43 -3.83
C TYR A 76 14.19 -10.50 -4.78
N ASP A 77 15.40 -11.01 -4.53
CA ASP A 77 16.02 -12.09 -5.31
C ASP A 77 16.02 -11.81 -6.83
N GLY A 78 16.21 -10.54 -7.22
CA GLY A 78 16.20 -10.08 -8.63
C GLY A 78 14.81 -9.90 -9.25
N LYS A 79 13.73 -10.16 -8.51
CA LYS A 79 12.34 -9.94 -8.94
C LYS A 79 11.76 -8.68 -8.31
N ASN A 80 11.00 -7.93 -9.09
CA ASN A 80 10.35 -6.70 -8.63
C ASN A 80 8.92 -6.98 -8.13
N VAL A 81 8.49 -6.22 -7.12
CA VAL A 81 7.09 -6.08 -6.70
C VAL A 81 6.77 -4.61 -6.49
N HIS A 82 5.71 -4.13 -7.13
CA HIS A 82 5.23 -2.76 -7.00
C HIS A 82 4.31 -2.64 -5.77
N VAL A 83 4.72 -1.89 -4.76
CA VAL A 83 3.97 -1.75 -3.50
C VAL A 83 3.40 -0.35 -3.36
N SER A 84 2.09 -0.28 -3.15
CA SER A 84 1.31 0.95 -2.97
C SER A 84 0.64 0.96 -1.59
N LEU A 85 1.18 1.70 -0.61
CA LEU A 85 0.44 2.03 0.61
C LEU A 85 -0.45 3.24 0.34
N ILE A 86 -1.77 3.08 0.42
CA ILE A 86 -2.71 4.16 0.08
C ILE A 86 -2.90 5.17 1.23
N PRO A 87 -3.22 6.45 0.94
CA PRO A 87 -3.66 7.40 1.97
C PRO A 87 -5.00 6.99 2.58
N ASN A 88 -5.30 7.51 3.77
CA ASN A 88 -6.57 7.28 4.46
C ASN A 88 -6.92 8.44 5.40
N PRO A 89 -8.21 8.70 5.65
CA PRO A 89 -8.63 9.56 6.74
C PRO A 89 -8.44 8.85 8.10
N SER A 90 -8.66 9.59 9.19
CA SER A 90 -8.67 9.02 10.55
C SER A 90 -9.91 8.16 10.84
N HIS A 91 -10.94 8.19 9.98
CA HIS A 91 -12.09 7.28 10.04
C HIS A 91 -11.59 5.86 9.71
N LEU A 92 -11.39 5.06 10.76
CA LEU A 92 -10.85 3.71 10.65
C LEU A 92 -11.72 2.85 9.74
N GLU A 93 -11.10 1.88 9.05
CA GLU A 93 -11.73 0.98 8.07
C GLU A 93 -12.28 1.64 6.79
N ALA A 94 -12.46 2.97 6.74
CA ALA A 94 -13.03 3.66 5.58
C ALA A 94 -12.21 3.49 4.28
N ASN A 95 -10.90 3.21 4.37
CA ASN A 95 -10.07 2.99 3.19
C ASN A 95 -10.05 1.53 2.69
N ASN A 96 -10.64 0.58 3.41
CA ASN A 96 -10.65 -0.83 3.03
C ASN A 96 -11.28 -1.05 1.65
N PRO A 97 -12.52 -0.60 1.38
CA PRO A 97 -13.10 -0.76 0.05
C PRO A 97 -12.34 0.06 -1.02
N VAL A 98 -11.70 1.17 -0.63
CA VAL A 98 -10.86 1.97 -1.52
C VAL A 98 -9.64 1.18 -2.00
N ALA A 99 -8.98 0.44 -1.08
CA ALA A 99 -7.85 -0.42 -1.41
C ALA A 99 -8.25 -1.58 -2.31
N VAL A 100 -9.40 -2.22 -2.03
CA VAL A 100 -9.96 -3.28 -2.88
C VAL A 100 -10.29 -2.73 -4.27
N GLY A 101 -10.92 -1.55 -4.35
CA GLY A 101 -11.22 -0.88 -5.62
C GLY A 101 -9.97 -0.55 -6.43
N LYS A 102 -8.93 0.01 -5.78
CA LYS A 102 -7.63 0.24 -6.42
C LYS A 102 -7.00 -1.07 -6.90
N THR A 103 -7.05 -2.13 -6.08
CA THR A 103 -6.54 -3.46 -6.47
C THR A 103 -7.28 -4.00 -7.68
N ARG A 104 -8.60 -3.84 -7.72
CA ARG A 104 -9.43 -4.23 -8.86
C ARG A 104 -9.07 -3.45 -10.13
N ALA A 105 -8.76 -2.16 -10.00
CA ALA A 105 -8.23 -1.36 -11.10
C ALA A 105 -6.86 -1.86 -11.58
N CYS A 106 -5.95 -2.22 -10.66
CA CYS A 106 -4.68 -2.87 -11.03
C CYS A 106 -4.91 -4.19 -11.79
N GLN A 107 -5.83 -5.04 -11.31
CA GLN A 107 -6.19 -6.29 -11.99
C GLN A 107 -6.74 -6.03 -13.41
N LEU A 108 -7.57 -5.00 -13.59
CA LEU A 108 -8.06 -4.58 -14.90
C LEU A 108 -6.89 -4.18 -15.82
N SER A 109 -6.00 -3.31 -15.34
CA SER A 109 -4.84 -2.85 -16.11
C SER A 109 -3.88 -3.99 -16.50
N LEU A 110 -3.71 -4.99 -15.63
CA LEU A 110 -2.83 -6.15 -15.84
C LEU A 110 -3.51 -7.32 -16.57
N LYS A 111 -4.79 -7.17 -16.93
CA LYS A 111 -5.64 -8.23 -17.49
C LYS A 111 -5.57 -9.51 -16.65
N ASP A 112 -5.79 -9.36 -15.34
CA ASP A 112 -5.69 -10.41 -14.34
C ASP A 112 -7.06 -11.01 -13.99
N GLY A 113 -7.11 -12.32 -13.77
CA GLY A 113 -8.31 -13.03 -13.35
C GLY A 113 -9.51 -12.81 -14.27
N HIS A 114 -10.59 -12.23 -13.73
CA HIS A 114 -11.80 -11.89 -14.49
C HIS A 114 -11.57 -10.98 -15.71
N TYR A 115 -10.43 -10.30 -15.79
CA TYR A 115 -10.07 -9.44 -16.91
C TYR A 115 -9.07 -10.09 -17.88
N ALA A 116 -8.69 -11.34 -17.62
CA ALA A 116 -7.87 -12.11 -18.54
C ALA A 116 -8.65 -12.49 -19.79
N ASN A 117 -7.89 -12.70 -20.87
CA ASN A 117 -8.34 -13.27 -22.13
C ASN A 117 -7.69 -14.64 -22.34
N ALA A 118 -8.00 -15.29 -23.47
CA ALA A 118 -7.48 -16.63 -23.77
C ALA A 118 -5.94 -16.71 -23.82
N GLU A 119 -5.26 -15.60 -24.12
CA GLU A 119 -3.79 -15.54 -24.27
C GLU A 119 -3.06 -15.34 -22.94
N ASN A 120 -3.75 -14.93 -21.88
CA ASN A 120 -3.15 -14.63 -20.59
C ASN A 120 -3.97 -15.16 -19.41
N ALA A 121 -4.47 -16.40 -19.58
CA ALA A 121 -5.25 -17.11 -18.58
C ALA A 121 -4.59 -17.02 -17.19
N SER A 122 -5.29 -16.35 -16.28
CA SER A 122 -4.90 -16.14 -14.89
C SER A 122 -6.13 -16.22 -14.01
N ARG A 123 -5.93 -16.53 -12.73
CA ARG A 123 -6.96 -16.51 -11.71
C ARG A 123 -6.95 -15.15 -11.01
N HIS A 124 -8.04 -14.85 -10.31
CA HIS A 124 -8.14 -13.63 -9.55
C HIS A 124 -7.00 -13.51 -8.53
N GLY A 125 -6.20 -12.45 -8.64
CA GLY A 125 -5.12 -12.17 -7.70
C GLY A 125 -3.78 -12.80 -8.08
N ASP A 126 -3.64 -13.38 -9.27
CA ASP A 126 -2.35 -13.93 -9.72
C ASP A 126 -1.33 -12.80 -9.96
N LYS A 127 -1.78 -11.59 -10.36
CA LYS A 127 -0.90 -10.44 -10.63
C LYS A 127 -1.04 -9.26 -9.68
N ALA A 128 -2.19 -9.12 -9.01
CA ALA A 128 -2.41 -8.02 -8.08
C ALA A 128 -3.24 -8.42 -6.86
N LEU A 129 -2.73 -8.11 -5.66
CA LEU A 129 -3.40 -8.41 -4.39
C LEU A 129 -3.53 -7.20 -3.48
N CYS A 130 -4.48 -7.29 -2.55
CA CYS A 130 -4.76 -6.30 -1.53
C CYS A 130 -4.38 -6.84 -0.15
N ILE A 131 -3.55 -6.11 0.59
CA ILE A 131 -3.28 -6.36 2.02
C ILE A 131 -4.03 -5.31 2.83
N GLN A 132 -4.95 -5.77 3.69
CA GLN A 132 -5.66 -4.92 4.63
C GLN A 132 -5.14 -5.17 6.04
N VAL A 133 -4.85 -4.09 6.75
CA VAL A 133 -4.33 -4.12 8.12
C VAL A 133 -5.35 -3.39 8.98
N HIS A 134 -5.68 -3.96 10.14
CA HIS A 134 -6.74 -3.43 10.98
C HIS A 134 -6.28 -3.29 12.43
N GLY A 135 -6.98 -2.43 13.18
CA GLY A 135 -6.99 -2.50 14.64
C GLY A 135 -8.06 -3.48 15.09
N ASP A 136 -7.83 -4.18 16.19
CA ASP A 136 -8.77 -5.15 16.78
C ASP A 136 -10.15 -4.53 17.05
N ALA A 137 -10.19 -3.35 17.67
CA ALA A 137 -11.44 -2.67 17.99
C ALA A 137 -12.19 -2.17 16.74
N SER A 138 -11.49 -1.55 15.78
CA SER A 138 -12.12 -0.99 14.59
C SER A 138 -12.57 -2.08 13.61
N PHE A 139 -11.82 -3.17 13.50
CA PHE A 139 -12.20 -4.31 12.68
C PHE A 139 -13.55 -4.91 13.09
N ALA A 140 -13.80 -5.00 14.40
CA ALA A 140 -15.07 -5.52 14.92
C ALA A 140 -16.18 -4.46 15.00
N GLY A 141 -15.82 -3.18 15.16
CA GLY A 141 -16.76 -2.11 15.48
C GLY A 141 -17.19 -1.23 14.31
N GLN A 142 -16.52 -1.30 13.16
CA GLN A 142 -16.90 -0.57 11.95
C GLN A 142 -17.53 -1.57 10.96
N VAL A 143 -18.82 -1.40 10.69
CA VAL A 143 -19.62 -2.23 9.76
C VAL A 143 -20.04 -1.42 8.55
#